data_AF-A0A8S8Z2R2-F1
#
_entry.id   AF-A0A8S8Z2R2-F1
#
_cell.length_a   1.000
_cell.length_b   1.000
_cell.length_c   1.000
_cell.angle_alpha   90.00
_cell.angle_beta   90.00
_cell.angle_gamma   90.00
#
_symmetry.space_group_name_H-M   'P 1'
#
loop_
_entity.id
_entity.type
_entity.pdbx_description
1 polymer ?
#
loop_
_entity_poly.entity_id
_entity_poly.type
_entity_poly.pdbx_seq_one_letter_code
_entity_poly.pdbx_strand_id
1 'polypeptide(L)' 'MAEAGGILTITIIGACAFLILVALNMVFFLNQDKGVLDWLKHATSKQRIVALFDVIATIVSGLSFLEVLLIFLI' A
#
# COMPACT_ATOMS: atom_id res chain seq x y z
N MET A 1 4.48 26.53 -13.92
CA MET A 1 5.11 26.48 -12.58
C MET A 1 4.15 25.96 -11.51
N ALA A 2 2.89 26.44 -11.46
CA ALA A 2 1.89 25.94 -10.50
C ALA A 2 1.52 24.45 -10.69
N GLU A 3 1.38 23.97 -11.93
CA GLU A 3 1.06 22.56 -12.20
C GLU A 3 2.18 21.58 -11.81
N ALA A 4 3.44 21.95 -12.07
CA ALA A 4 4.61 21.14 -11.70
C ALA A 4 4.73 20.96 -10.17
N GLY A 5 4.38 21.99 -9.38
CA GLY A 5 4.34 21.90 -7.92
C GLY A 5 3.25 20.97 -7.38
N GLY A 6 2.10 20.90 -8.06
CA GLY A 6 1.02 19.98 -7.73
C GLY A 6 1.42 18.51 -7.93
N ILE A 7 2.02 18.20 -9.09
CA ILE A 7 2.50 16.85 -9.42
C ILE A 7 3.56 16.40 -8.40
N LEU A 8 4.53 17.26 -8.07
CA LEU A 8 5.58 16.97 -7.07
C LEU A 8 4.99 16.68 -5.69
N THR A 9 3.97 17.44 -5.27
CA THR A 9 3.30 17.25 -3.97
C THR A 9 2.57 15.91 -3.91
N ILE A 10 1.81 15.56 -4.95
CA ILE A 10 1.09 14.28 -5.04
C ILE A 10 2.08 13.10 -5.08
N THR A 11 3.20 13.27 -5.78
CA THR A 11 4.27 12.26 -5.87
C THR A 11 4.87 11.95 -4.50
N ILE A 12 5.22 12.98 -3.73
CA ILE A 12 5.80 12.81 -2.39
C ILE A 12 4.80 12.16 -1.44
N ILE A 13 3.54 12.62 -1.46
CA ILE A 13 2.48 12.04 -0.62
C ILE A 13 2.25 10.56 -0.97
N GLY A 14 2.17 10.23 -2.27
CA GLY A 14 2.01 8.87 -2.76
C GLY A 14 3.18 7.96 -2.35
N ALA A 15 4.42 8.44 -2.48
CA ALA A 15 5.61 7.69 -2.07
C ALA A 15 5.62 7.43 -0.55
N CYS A 16 5.28 8.43 0.27
CA CYS A 16 5.17 8.28 1.72
C CYS A 16 4.07 7.28 2.11
N ALA A 17 2.90 7.36 1.49
CA ALA A 17 1.79 6.43 1.74
C ALA A 17 2.17 4.99 1.36
N PHE A 18 2.86 4.80 0.23
CA PHE A 18 3.35 3.50 -0.20
C PHE A 18 4.37 2.91 0.77
N LEU A 19 5.34 3.70 1.26
CA LEU A 19 6.31 3.25 2.25
C LEU A 19 5.65 2.80 3.56
N ILE A 20 4.62 3.53 4.03
CA ILE A 20 3.85 3.16 5.22
C ILE A 20 3.11 1.84 4.98
N LEU A 21 2.44 1.67 3.84
CA LEU A 21 1.75 0.43 3.48
C LEU A 21 2.69 -0.78 3.41
N VAL A 22 3.87 -0.61 2.81
CA VAL A 22 4.91 -1.67 2.75
C VAL A 22 5.40 -2.02 4.16
N ALA A 23 5.66 -1.02 5.01
CA ALA A 23 6.10 -1.26 6.38
C ALA A 23 5.03 -1.99 7.21
N LEU A 24 3.75 -1.60 7.09
CA LEU A 24 2.63 -2.26 7.76
C LEU A 24 2.47 -3.71 7.30
N ASN A 25 2.53 -3.96 5.99
CA ASN A 25 2.49 -5.32 5.43
C ASN A 25 3.68 -6.16 5.89
N MET A 26 4.90 -5.59 5.89
CA MET A 26 6.09 -6.28 6.35
C MET A 26 5.99 -6.66 7.83
N VAL A 27 5.59 -5.73 8.70
CA VAL A 27 5.38 -5.99 10.14
C VAL A 27 4.29 -7.04 10.34
N PHE A 28 3.21 -6.99 9.55
CA PHE A 28 2.18 -8.01 9.56
C PHE A 28 2.77 -9.38 9.21
N PHE A 29 3.51 -9.53 8.10
CA PHE A 29 4.08 -10.84 7.72
C PHE A 29 5.19 -11.33 8.64
N LEU A 30 6.01 -10.44 9.21
CA LEU A 30 7.09 -10.81 10.15
C LEU A 30 6.55 -11.29 11.50
N ASN A 31 5.40 -10.78 11.95
CA ASN A 31 4.76 -11.19 13.20
C ASN A 31 3.85 -12.41 13.04
N GLN A 32 3.83 -13.04 11.87
CA GLN A 32 3.02 -14.23 11.61
C GLN A 32 3.89 -15.47 11.78
N ASP A 33 3.78 -16.12 12.95
CA ASP A 33 4.35 -17.46 13.19
C ASP A 33 3.80 -18.53 12.23
N LYS A 34 2.70 -18.21 11.52
CA LYS A 34 1.97 -19.09 10.61
C LYS A 34 1.86 -18.44 9.23
N GLY A 35 2.06 -19.20 8.15
CA GLY A 35 1.93 -18.68 6.79
C GLY A 35 0.55 -18.06 6.51
N VAL A 36 0.46 -17.15 5.54
CA VAL A 36 -0.76 -16.35 5.22
C VAL A 36 -2.05 -17.18 5.15
N LEU A 37 -1.97 -18.36 4.50
CA LEU A 37 -3.10 -19.28 4.37
C LEU A 37 -3.54 -19.86 5.72
N ASP A 38 -2.59 -20.13 6.60
CA ASP A 38 -2.85 -20.68 7.92
C ASP A 38 -3.33 -19.58 8.89
N TRP A 39 -2.83 -18.35 8.74
CA TRP A 39 -3.43 -17.18 9.38
C TRP A 39 -4.89 -16.99 8.96
N LEU A 40 -5.19 -17.06 7.65
CA LEU A 40 -6.54 -16.83 7.14
C LEU A 40 -7.56 -17.80 7.75
N LYS A 41 -7.16 -19.06 7.96
CA LYS A 41 -7.99 -20.10 8.60
C LYS A 41 -8.34 -19.76 10.05
N HIS A 42 -7.43 -19.11 10.78
CA HIS A 42 -7.60 -18.78 12.20
C HIS A 42 -7.98 -17.31 12.45
N ALA A 43 -7.97 -16.46 11.42
CA ALA A 43 -8.27 -15.04 11.52
C ALA A 43 -9.76 -14.80 11.80
N THR A 44 -10.03 -13.91 12.75
CA THR A 44 -11.39 -13.45 13.05
C THR A 44 -11.98 -12.65 11.88
N SER A 45 -13.30 -12.57 11.75
CA SER A 45 -13.96 -11.81 10.66
C SER A 45 -13.48 -10.35 10.57
N LYS A 46 -13.20 -9.70 11.71
CA LYS A 46 -12.68 -8.33 11.73
C LYS A 46 -11.28 -8.25 11.13
N GLN A 47 -10.39 -9.18 11.48
CA GLN A 47 -9.03 -9.24 10.95
C GLN A 47 -9.02 -9.52 9.44
N ARG A 48 -9.92 -10.39 8.95
CA ARG A 48 -10.06 -10.65 7.51
C ARG A 48 -10.48 -9.40 6.73
N ILE A 49 -11.42 -8.62 7.27
CA ILE A 49 -11.88 -7.36 6.65
C ILE A 49 -10.75 -6.33 6.61
N VAL A 50 -9.99 -6.19 7.69
CA VAL A 50 -8.84 -5.27 7.75
C VAL A 50 -7.78 -5.67 6.72
N ALA A 51 -7.44 -6.96 6.63
CA ALA A 51 -6.49 -7.45 5.63
C ALA A 51 -6.98 -7.24 4.18
N LEU A 52 -8.28 -7.42 3.92
CA LEU A 52 -8.86 -7.10 2.61
C LEU A 52 -8.72 -5.61 2.29
N PHE A 53 -9.01 -4.73 3.25
CA PHE A 53 -8.85 -3.30 3.06
C PHE A 53 -7.39 -2.92 2.81
N ASP A 54 -6.45 -3.52 3.56
CA ASP A 54 -5.02 -3.27 3.40
C ASP A 54 -4.50 -3.71 2.02
N VAL A 55 -4.95 -4.87 1.53
CA VAL A 55 -4.63 -5.34 0.17
C VAL A 55 -5.17 -4.37 -0.89
N ILE A 56 -6.43 -3.93 -0.76
CA ILE A 56 -7.03 -2.97 -1.71
C ILE A 56 -6.27 -1.64 -1.68
N ALA A 57 -6.00 -1.10 -0.49
CA ALA A 57 -5.28 0.16 -0.32
C ALA A 57 -3.87 0.08 -0.90
N THR A 58 -3.19 -1.06 -0.73
CA THR A 58 -1.87 -1.33 -1.31
C THR A 58 -1.92 -1.33 -2.83
N ILE A 59 -2.89 -2.03 -3.44
CA ILE A 59 -3.04 -2.08 -4.90
C ILE A 59 -3.33 -0.69 -5.47
N VAL A 60 -4.29 0.04 -4.88
CA VAL A 60 -4.65 1.39 -5.32
C VAL A 60 -3.46 2.34 -5.21
N SER A 61 -2.74 2.31 -4.08
CA SER A 61 -1.57 3.18 -3.88
C SER A 61 -0.42 2.84 -4.83
N GLY A 62 -0.20 1.55 -5.11
CA GLY A 62 0.76 1.10 -6.11
C GLY A 62 0.40 1.56 -7.52
N LEU A 63 -0.88 1.48 -7.90
CA LEU A 63 -1.38 1.98 -9.19
C LEU A 63 -1.21 3.50 -9.32
N SER A 64 -1.56 4.27 -8.28
CA SER A 64 -1.33 5.73 -8.25
C SER A 64 0.15 6.07 -8.37
N PHE A 65 1.04 5.29 -7.74
CA PHE A 65 2.48 5.49 -7.89
C PHE A 65 2.95 5.21 -9.33
N LEU A 66 2.46 4.13 -9.96
CA LEU A 66 2.80 3.82 -11.36
C LEU A 66 2.32 4.90 -12.33
N GLU A 67 1.13 5.45 -12.11
CA GLU A 67 0.59 6.57 -12.90
C GLU A 67 1.52 7.78 -12.83
N VAL A 68 1.94 8.16 -11.62
CA VAL A 68 2.90 9.26 -11.41
C VAL A 68 4.24 8.94 -12.08
N LEU A 69 4.74 7.72 -11.94
CA LEU A 69 6.02 7.32 -12.52
C LEU A 69 5.98 7.38 -14.06
N LEU A 70 4.86 7.00 -14.67
CA LEU A 70 4.64 7.14 -16.12
C LEU A 70 4.64 8.59 -16.58
N ILE A 71 4.10 9.53 -15.80
CA ILE A 71 4.16 10.97 -16.10
C ILE A 71 5.62 11.46 -16.15
N PHE A 72 6.51 10.92 -15.32
CA PHE A 72 7.94 11.29 -15.33
C PHE A 72 8.78 10.57 -16.38
N LEU A 73 8.27 9.46 -16.95
CA LEU A 73 9.01 8.63 -17.92
C LEU A 73 8.79 9.09 -19.38
N ILE A 74 7.64 9.69 -19.67
CA ILE A 74 7.23 10.20 -21.00
C ILE A 74 7.62 11.67 -21.12
#